data_AF-A0A1M6KHQ0-F1
#
_entry.id   AF-A0A1M6KHQ0-F1
#
_cell.length_a   1.000
_cell.length_b   1.000
_cell.length_c   1.000
_cell.angle_alpha   90.00
_cell.angle_beta   90.00
_cell.angle_gamma   90.00
#
_symmetry.space_group_name_H-M   'P 1'
#
loop_
_entity.id
_entity.type
_entity.pdbx_description
1 polymer ?
#
loop_
_entity_poly.entity_id
_entity_poly.type
_entity_poly.pdbx_seq_one_letter_code
_entity_poly.pdbx_strand_id
1 'polypeptide(L)' 'MIDANEVRRARRRAKLSREELAGLAEVTPLTVARLEQGATARPPSSQMVRLARALGTTVEALDDGR' A
#
# COMPACT_ATOMS: atom_id res chain seq x y z
N MET A 1 -4.58 11.16 -3.02
CA MET A 1 -5.21 10.00 -2.30
C MET A 1 -4.42 8.73 -2.60
N ILE A 2 -4.60 7.58 -1.93
CA ILE A 2 -3.82 6.40 -2.33
C ILE A 2 -4.35 5.78 -3.64
N ASP A 3 -3.45 5.47 -4.59
CA ASP A 3 -3.76 4.74 -5.83
C ASP A 3 -3.76 3.22 -5.56
N ALA A 4 -4.96 2.63 -5.55
CA ALA A 4 -5.17 1.20 -5.35
C ALA A 4 -4.43 0.32 -6.38
N ASN A 5 -4.39 0.75 -7.65
CA ASN A 5 -3.73 0.01 -8.71
C ASN A 5 -2.22 0.04 -8.50
N GLU A 6 -1.66 1.19 -8.12
CA GLU A 6 -0.23 1.31 -7.94
C GLU A 6 0.26 0.55 -6.69
N VAL A 7 -0.50 0.53 -5.60
CA VAL A 7 -0.22 -0.34 -4.44
C VAL A 7 -0.14 -1.81 -4.86
N ARG A 8 -1.11 -2.28 -5.66
CA ARG A 8 -1.14 -3.66 -6.15
C ARG A 8 0.03 -3.97 -7.08
N ARG A 9 0.38 -3.04 -7.98
CA ARG A 9 1.52 -3.19 -8.90
C ARG A 9 2.84 -3.20 -8.16
N ALA A 10 3.05 -2.26 -7.24
CA ALA A 10 4.24 -2.19 -6.40
C ALA A 10 4.44 -3.48 -5.60
N ARG A 11 3.40 -4.00 -4.95
CA ARG A 11 3.48 -5.26 -4.20
C ARG A 11 3.90 -6.43 -5.09
N ARG A 12 3.30 -6.55 -6.28
CA ARG A 12 3.64 -7.61 -7.25
C ARG A 12 5.07 -7.48 -7.78
N ARG A 13 5.56 -6.26 -8.03
CA ARG A 13 6.97 -6.02 -8.42
C ARG A 13 7.94 -6.42 -7.32
N ALA A 14 7.59 -6.16 -6.06
CA ALA A 14 8.33 -6.61 -4.89
C ALA A 14 8.19 -8.12 -4.60
N LYS A 15 7.39 -8.86 -5.39
CA LYS A 15 7.10 -10.30 -5.22
C LYS A 15 6.52 -10.68 -3.84
N LEU A 16 5.83 -9.74 -3.19
CA LEU A 16 5.20 -9.97 -1.89
C LEU A 16 3.76 -10.47 -2.07
N SER A 17 3.33 -11.39 -1.23
CA SER A 17 1.91 -11.66 -0.92
C SER A 17 1.30 -10.49 -0.13
N ARG A 18 -0.03 -10.51 0.06
CA ARG A 18 -0.69 -9.47 0.86
C ARG A 18 -0.30 -9.58 2.33
N GLU A 19 -0.13 -10.80 2.80
CA GLU A 19 0.29 -11.16 4.14
C GLU A 19 1.71 -10.67 4.41
N GLU A 20 2.64 -10.87 3.49
CA GLU A 20 4.03 -10.38 3.62
C GLU A 20 4.08 -8.85 3.63
N LEU A 21 3.38 -8.18 2.71
CA LEU A 21 3.31 -6.71 2.72
C LEU A 21 2.69 -6.20 4.02
N ALA A 22 1.63 -6.85 4.50
CA ALA A 22 0.97 -6.48 5.74
C ALA A 22 1.92 -6.58 6.94
N GLY A 23 2.69 -7.67 7.01
CA GLY A 23 3.73 -7.84 8.03
C GLY A 23 4.80 -6.75 7.97
N LEU A 24 5.32 -6.46 6.77
CA LEU A 24 6.36 -5.43 6.59
C LEU A 24 5.86 -4.01 6.85
N ALA A 25 4.59 -3.72 6.56
CA ALA A 25 3.99 -2.40 6.77
C ALA A 25 3.28 -2.27 8.12
N GLU A 26 3.33 -3.30 8.98
CA GLU A 26 2.68 -3.35 10.28
C GLU A 26 1.17 -3.02 10.21
N VAL A 27 0.48 -3.63 9.24
CA VAL A 27 -0.98 -3.54 9.06
C VAL A 27 -1.58 -4.95 8.96
N THR A 28 -2.90 -5.05 8.85
CA THR A 28 -3.55 -6.34 8.62
C THR A 28 -3.56 -6.70 7.12
N PRO A 29 -3.56 -7.99 6.75
CA PRO A 29 -3.76 -8.42 5.35
C PRO A 29 -5.07 -7.89 4.75
N LEU A 30 -6.12 -7.77 5.58
CA LEU A 30 -7.39 -7.17 5.18
C LEU A 30 -7.24 -5.69 4.82
N THR A 31 -6.42 -4.94 5.56
CA THR A 31 -6.11 -3.54 5.24
C THR A 31 -5.46 -3.44 3.87
N VAL A 32 -4.47 -4.29 3.55
CA VAL A 32 -3.85 -4.35 2.22
C VAL A 32 -4.90 -4.68 1.14
N ALA A 33 -5.77 -5.66 1.38
CA ALA A 33 -6.82 -6.02 0.43
C ALA A 33 -7.79 -4.85 0.15
N ARG A 34 -8.21 -4.11 1.18
CA ARG A 34 -9.11 -2.94 1.04
C ARG A 34 -8.44 -1.79 0.29
N LEU A 35 -7.15 -1.56 0.51
CA LEU A 35 -6.37 -0.57 -0.24
C LEU A 35 -6.31 -0.94 -1.72
N GLU A 36 -5.93 -2.19 -2.04
CA GLU A 36 -5.85 -2.66 -3.44
C GLU A 36 -7.22 -2.72 -4.15
N GLN A 37 -8.32 -2.75 -3.41
CA GLN A 37 -9.69 -2.72 -3.94
C GLN A 37 -10.24 -1.29 -4.06
N GLY A 38 -9.52 -0.27 -3.58
CA GLY A 38 -10.01 1.11 -3.54
C GLY A 38 -11.07 1.36 -2.45
N ALA A 39 -11.33 0.39 -1.56
CA ALA A 39 -12.25 0.55 -0.44
C ALA A 39 -11.70 1.46 0.67
N THR A 40 -10.42 1.85 0.59
CA THR A 40 -9.80 2.83 1.47
C THR A 40 -8.97 3.80 0.63
N ALA A 41 -9.50 5.00 0.42
CA ALA A 41 -8.83 6.04 -0.39
C ALA A 41 -7.84 6.90 0.42
N ARG A 42 -8.05 7.02 1.74
CA ARG A 42 -7.28 7.93 2.61
C ARG A 42 -6.81 7.22 3.89
N PRO A 43 -5.83 6.29 3.81
CA PRO A 43 -5.20 5.75 5.00
C PRO A 43 -4.45 6.85 5.78
N PRO A 44 -4.23 6.68 7.09
CA PRO A 44 -3.43 7.63 7.88
C PRO A 44 -2.03 7.82 7.30
N SER A 45 -1.46 9.02 7.42
CA SER A 45 -0.13 9.34 6.84
C SER A 45 0.96 8.39 7.34
N SER A 46 0.92 7.98 8.61
CA SER A 46 1.85 6.99 9.17
C SER A 46 1.75 5.61 8.52
N GLN A 47 0.54 5.22 8.09
CA GLN A 47 0.33 3.99 7.33
C GLN A 47 0.84 4.12 5.90
N MET A 48 0.64 5.28 5.27
CA MET A 48 1.18 5.58 3.94
C MET A 48 2.71 5.45 3.90
N VAL A 49 3.39 6.01 4.89
CA VAL A 49 4.86 5.93 5.02
C VAL A 49 5.33 4.49 5.22
N ARG A 50 4.66 3.71 6.07
CA ARG A 50 5.00 2.29 6.28
C ARG A 50 4.81 1.45 5.03
N LEU A 51 3.72 1.67 4.29
CA LEU A 51 3.47 1.00 3.01
C LEU A 51 4.53 1.35 1.97
N ALA A 52 4.87 2.63 1.81
CA ALA A 52 5.90 3.08 0.90
C ALA A 52 7.26 2.43 1.21
N ARG A 53 7.66 2.42 2.49
CA ARG A 53 8.89 1.76 2.95
C ARG A 53 8.88 0.26 2.68
N ALA A 54 7.81 -0.44 3.04
CA ALA A 54 7.68 -1.88 2.81
C ALA A 54 7.72 -2.27 1.32
N LEU A 55 7.25 -1.37 0.45
CA LEU A 55 7.24 -1.53 -1.00
C LEU A 55 8.52 -1.04 -1.69
N GLY A 56 9.47 -0.46 -0.95
CA GLY A 56 10.69 0.12 -1.51
C GLY A 56 10.42 1.30 -2.46
N THR A 57 9.39 2.09 -2.17
CA THR A 57 8.97 3.25 -2.98
C THR A 57 8.72 4.48 -2.10
N THR A 58 8.23 5.57 -2.68
CA THR A 58 7.85 6.80 -1.96
C THR A 58 6.34 6.91 -1.79
N VAL A 59 5.90 7.82 -0.91
CA VAL A 59 4.47 8.09 -0.71
C VAL A 59 3.85 8.69 -1.99
N GLU A 60 4.57 9.58 -2.65
CA GLU A 60 4.16 10.25 -3.88
C GLU A 60 3.92 9.25 -5.01
N ALA A 61 4.74 8.20 -5.10
CA ALA A 61 4.56 7.13 -6.07
C ALA A 61 3.32 6.26 -5.81
N LEU A 62 2.79 6.26 -4.59
CA LEU A 62 1.55 5.56 -4.24
C LEU A 62 0.33 6.49 -4.24
N ASP A 63 0.52 7.79 -4.47
CA ASP A 63 -0.55 8.77 -4.51
C ASP A 63 -1.15 8.85 -5.93
N ASP A 64 -2.47 9.04 -6.02
CA ASP A 64 -3.21 9.19 -7.27
C ASP A 64 -3.26 10.65 -7.78
N GLY A 65 -2.59 11.57 -7.10
CA GLY A 65 -2.38 12.96 -7.53
C GLY A 65 -3.60 13.88 -7.36
N ARG A 66 -4.62 13.44 -6.60
CA ARG A 66 -5.86 14.18 -6.33
C ARG A 66 -6.00 14.64 -4.89
#